data_AF-A0A2V7UZN7-F1
#
_entry.id   AF-A0A2V7UZN7-F1
#
_cell.length_a   1.000
_cell.length_b   1.000
_cell.length_c   1.000
_cell.angle_alpha   90.00
_cell.angle_beta   90.00
_cell.angle_gamma   90.00
#
_symmetry.space_group_name_H-M   'P 1'
#
loop_
_entity.id
_entity.type
_entity.pdbx_description
1 polymer ?
#
loop_
_entity_poly.entity_id
_entity_poly.type
_entity_poly.pdbx_seq_one_letter_code
_entity_poly.pdbx_strand_id
1 'polypeptide(L)'
;MGSGHSFYHPVYIDDLVAGFLLALDRPEAVGQAFLIAGPRYVTQDELASLIARHTGGRVLPFHIPAGPIQLLGAAVEALCVPLGLEPPIHRRRVDFWTKSRAFSIEKARRLLGYAPRVDVEEGIARTAAWYRQAGWL
;
A
#
# COMPACT_ATOMS: atom_id res chain seq x y z
N MET A 1 10.44 -7.76 1.13
CA MET A 1 11.73 -7.24 0.61
C MET A 1 12.32 -6.31 1.65
N GLY A 2 13.64 -6.27 1.81
CA GLY A 2 14.26 -5.55 2.93
C GLY A 2 14.08 -6.31 4.25
N SER A 3 13.74 -5.63 5.35
CA SER A 3 13.57 -6.25 6.68
C SER A 3 12.14 -6.67 7.02
N GLY A 4 11.14 -6.38 6.18
CA GLY A 4 9.72 -6.67 6.47
C GLY A 4 9.04 -5.67 7.42
N HIS A 5 9.80 -4.80 8.07
CA HIS A 5 9.31 -3.85 9.07
C HIS A 5 8.91 -2.48 8.51
N SER A 6 8.97 -2.28 7.19
CA SER A 6 8.47 -1.05 6.57
C SER A 6 6.95 -0.95 6.73
N PHE A 7 6.47 0.21 7.19
CA PHE A 7 5.04 0.43 7.42
C PHE A 7 4.30 0.79 6.13
N TYR A 8 3.06 0.34 6.04
CA TYR A 8 2.06 0.71 5.05
C TYR A 8 0.83 1.22 5.77
N HIS A 9 0.13 2.19 5.18
CA HIS A 9 -1.11 2.73 5.74
C HIS A 9 -2.26 2.53 4.74
N PRO A 10 -2.83 1.32 4.64
CA PRO A 10 -3.94 1.03 3.75
C PRO A 10 -5.17 1.87 4.11
N VAL A 11 -5.99 2.15 3.11
CA VAL A 11 -7.32 2.76 3.28
C VAL A 11 -8.31 1.96 2.45
N TYR A 12 -9.46 1.65 3.05
CA TYR A 12 -10.53 1.00 2.32
C TYR A 12 -11.24 2.01 1.42
N ILE A 13 -11.77 1.55 0.29
CA ILE A 13 -12.33 2.43 -0.74
C ILE A 13 -13.49 3.29 -0.20
N ASP A 14 -14.36 2.74 0.63
CA ASP A 14 -15.48 3.49 1.22
C ASP A 14 -15.00 4.64 2.10
N ASP A 15 -13.95 4.40 2.90
CA ASP A 15 -13.36 5.44 3.75
C ASP A 15 -12.65 6.50 2.91
N LEU A 16 -11.96 6.11 1.84
CA LEU A 16 -11.35 7.06 0.91
C LEU A 16 -12.39 7.96 0.26
N VAL A 17 -13.50 7.38 -0.23
CA VAL A 17 -14.63 8.13 -0.80
C VAL A 17 -15.26 9.05 0.24
N ALA A 18 -15.48 8.58 1.46
CA ALA A 18 -15.97 9.41 2.55
C ALA A 18 -15.04 10.60 2.84
N GLY A 19 -13.72 10.41 2.77
CA GLY A 19 -12.75 11.49 2.90
C GLY A 19 -12.91 12.57 1.83
N PHE A 20 -13.15 12.18 0.57
CA PHE A 20 -13.44 13.13 -0.51
C PHE A 20 -14.77 13.87 -0.30
N LEU A 21 -15.83 13.16 0.05
CA LEU A 21 -17.15 13.77 0.30
C LEU A 21 -17.08 14.78 1.44
N LEU A 22 -16.40 14.46 2.54
CA LEU A 22 -16.19 15.40 3.64
C LEU A 22 -15.38 16.62 3.19
N ALA A 23 -14.42 16.48 2.28
CA ALA A 23 -13.67 17.63 1.78
C ALA A 23 -14.52 18.56 0.89
N LEU A 24 -15.56 18.04 0.23
CA LEU A 24 -16.49 18.84 -0.58
C LEU A 24 -17.42 19.70 0.29
N ASP A 25 -17.86 19.17 1.43
CA ASP A 25 -18.88 19.81 2.28
C ASP A 25 -18.30 20.77 3.33
N ARG A 26 -16.97 20.88 3.44
CA ARG A 26 -16.30 21.64 4.50
C ARG A 26 -15.61 22.89 3.95
N PRO A 27 -16.08 24.11 4.30
CA PRO A 27 -15.39 25.34 3.92
C PRO A 27 -13.92 25.38 4.36
N GLU A 28 -13.60 24.73 5.48
CA GLU A 28 -12.25 24.61 6.03
C GLU A 28 -11.30 23.78 5.15
N ALA A 29 -11.83 23.03 4.18
CA ALA A 29 -11.04 22.25 3.25
C ALA A 29 -10.42 23.10 2.12
N VAL A 30 -10.96 24.28 1.83
CA VAL A 30 -10.52 25.11 0.71
C VAL A 30 -9.06 25.53 0.89
N GLY A 31 -8.24 25.28 -0.13
CA GLY A 31 -6.80 25.59 -0.11
C GLY A 31 -5.95 24.67 0.78
N GLN A 32 -6.52 23.58 1.31
CA GLN A 32 -5.82 22.63 2.15
C GLN A 32 -5.47 21.33 1.42
N ALA A 33 -4.32 20.75 1.77
CA ALA A 33 -3.99 19.35 1.46
C ALA A 33 -4.22 18.47 2.68
N PHE A 34 -4.77 17.26 2.47
CA PHE A 34 -5.06 16.28 3.50
C PHE A 34 -4.46 14.92 3.15
N LEU A 35 -4.02 14.19 4.19
CA LEU A 35 -3.69 12.78 4.08
C LEU A 35 -4.93 11.98 4.51
N ILE A 36 -5.43 11.15 3.60
CA ILE A 36 -6.54 10.22 3.85
C ILE A 36 -5.96 8.81 3.90
N ALA A 37 -6.13 8.15 5.03
CA ALA A 37 -5.62 6.81 5.27
C ALA A 37 -6.55 6.05 6.25
N GLY A 38 -6.35 4.74 6.40
CA GLY A 38 -7.15 3.90 7.30
C GLY A 38 -6.91 4.17 8.79
N PRO A 39 -7.52 3.37 9.69
CA PRO A 39 -7.46 3.63 11.14
C PRO A 39 -6.07 3.40 11.75
N ARG A 40 -5.25 2.55 11.13
CA ARG A 40 -3.88 2.23 11.56
C ARG A 40 -2.99 1.90 10.37
N TYR A 41 -1.69 2.03 10.56
CA TYR A 41 -0.68 1.47 9.67
C TYR A 41 -0.27 0.07 10.16
N VAL A 42 0.24 -0.74 9.24
CA VAL A 42 0.67 -2.12 9.45
C VAL A 42 2.06 -2.33 8.88
N THR A 43 2.80 -3.32 9.38
CA THR A 43 4.07 -3.70 8.74
C THR A 43 3.81 -4.42 7.42
N GLN A 44 4.83 -4.47 6.56
CA GLN A 44 4.77 -5.26 5.34
C GLN A 44 4.46 -6.74 5.63
N ASP A 45 5.07 -7.31 6.68
CA ASP A 45 4.88 -8.71 7.06
C ASP A 45 3.46 -8.98 7.56
N GLU A 46 2.92 -8.06 8.38
CA GLU A 46 1.53 -8.13 8.84
C GLU A 46 0.58 -8.05 7.65
N LEU A 47 0.77 -7.09 6.74
CA LEU A 47 -0.06 -6.93 5.55
C LEU A 47 -0.04 -8.19 4.68
N ALA A 48 1.15 -8.74 4.41
CA ALA A 48 1.29 -9.97 3.63
C ALA A 48 0.60 -11.16 4.31
N SER A 49 0.72 -11.26 5.64
CA SER A 49 0.10 -12.33 6.44
C SER A 49 -1.43 -12.25 6.43
N LEU A 50 -1.98 -11.04 6.57
CA LEU A 50 -3.43 -10.81 6.48
C LEU A 50 -3.96 -11.16 5.10
N ILE A 51 -3.28 -10.73 4.04
CA ILE A 51 -3.67 -11.08 2.66
C ILE A 51 -3.66 -12.60 2.48
N ALA A 52 -2.56 -13.28 2.81
CA ALA A 52 -2.44 -14.72 2.65
C ALA A 52 -3.54 -15.49 3.42
N ARG A 53 -3.84 -15.06 4.65
CA ARG A 53 -4.91 -15.64 5.47
C ARG A 53 -6.27 -15.55 4.78
N HIS A 54 -6.60 -14.41 4.19
CA HIS A 54 -7.90 -14.19 3.57
C HIS A 54 -8.00 -14.62 2.12
N THR A 55 -6.89 -14.86 1.41
CA THR A 55 -6.89 -15.38 0.04
C THR A 55 -6.60 -16.88 -0.05
N GLY A 56 -6.14 -17.51 1.03
CA GLY A 56 -5.67 -18.91 1.03
C GLY A 56 -4.24 -19.05 0.50
N GLY A 57 -3.53 -17.94 0.30
CA GLY A 57 -2.13 -17.92 -0.13
C GLY A 57 -1.14 -18.31 0.97
N ARG A 58 0.15 -18.28 0.63
CA ARG A 58 1.26 -18.51 1.57
C ARG A 58 2.25 -17.35 1.50
N VAL A 59 2.79 -16.96 2.65
CA VAL A 59 3.88 -15.99 2.74
C VAL A 59 5.21 -16.75 2.77
N LEU A 60 6.20 -16.30 2.01
CA LEU A 60 7.55 -16.86 2.06
C LEU A 60 8.23 -16.45 3.37
N PRO A 61 8.91 -17.36 4.08
CA PRO A 61 9.44 -17.12 5.43
C PRO A 61 10.77 -16.33 5.45
N PHE A 62 11.27 -15.87 4.30
CA PHE A 62 12.55 -15.18 4.20
C PHE A 62 12.41 -13.86 3.46
N HIS A 63 13.14 -12.85 3.94
CA HIS A 63 13.20 -11.56 3.28
C HIS A 63 14.40 -11.48 2.35
N ILE A 64 14.18 -11.00 1.13
CA ILE A 64 15.27 -10.76 0.18
C ILE A 64 15.88 -9.38 0.47
N PRO A 65 17.20 -9.29 0.73
CA PRO A 65 17.88 -8.01 0.92
C PRO A 65 17.76 -7.12 -0.33
N ALA A 66 17.58 -5.82 -0.15
CA ALA A 66 17.38 -4.89 -1.26
C ALA A 66 18.62 -4.77 -2.17
N GLY A 67 19.83 -4.84 -1.59
CA GLY A 67 21.09 -4.65 -2.32
C GLY A 67 21.30 -5.59 -3.50
N PRO A 68 21.23 -6.93 -3.33
CA PRO A 68 21.35 -7.88 -4.43
C PRO A 68 20.30 -7.70 -5.53
N ILE A 69 19.04 -7.39 -5.17
CA ILE A 69 17.99 -7.13 -6.18
C ILE A 69 18.27 -5.80 -6.91
N GLN A 70 18.71 -4.75 -6.21
CA GLN A 70 19.08 -3.47 -6.83
C GLN A 70 20.25 -3.65 -7.80
N LEU A 71 21.24 -4.47 -7.46
CA LEU A 71 22.37 -4.79 -8.33
C LEU A 71 21.92 -5.56 -9.58
N LEU A 72 21.06 -6.57 -9.41
CA LEU A 72 20.49 -7.32 -10.52
C LEU A 72 19.66 -6.43 -11.43
N GLY A 73 18.80 -5.57 -10.86
CA GLY A 73 18.03 -4.58 -11.60
C GLY A 73 18.93 -3.61 -12.37
N ALA A 74 20.06 -3.19 -11.80
CA ALA A 74 21.03 -2.35 -12.48
C ALA A 74 21.69 -3.04 -13.67
N ALA A 75 22.04 -4.32 -13.51
CA ALA A 75 22.66 -5.12 -14.58
C ALA A 75 21.68 -5.37 -15.72
N VAL A 76 20.42 -5.71 -15.40
CA VAL A 76 19.35 -5.94 -16.38
C VAL A 76 19.02 -4.64 -17.13
N GLU A 77 18.92 -3.51 -16.42
CA GLU A 77 18.67 -2.20 -17.02
C GLU A 77 19.82 -1.78 -17.94
N ALA A 78 21.08 -1.97 -17.52
CA ALA A 78 22.26 -1.67 -18.33
C ALA A 78 22.36 -2.54 -19.60
N LEU A 79 21.84 -3.78 -19.57
CA LEU A 79 21.85 -4.68 -20.72
C LEU A 79 20.67 -4.43 -21.67
N CYS A 80 19.47 -4.23 -21.14
CA CYS A 80 18.23 -4.15 -21.93
C CYS A 80 17.96 -2.76 -22.50
N VAL A 81 18.28 -1.67 -21.77
CA VAL A 81 18.01 -0.30 -22.23
C VAL A 81 18.77 0.04 -23.51
N PRO A 82 20.07 -0.27 -23.67
CA PRO A 82 20.78 -0.05 -24.93
C PRO A 82 20.25 -0.91 -26.09
N LEU A 83 19.60 -2.03 -25.79
CA LEU A 83 19.01 -2.95 -26.77
C LEU A 83 17.56 -2.59 -27.13
N GLY A 84 16.99 -1.51 -26.56
CA GLY A 84 15.60 -1.10 -26.80
C GLY A 84 14.56 -2.06 -26.21
N LEU A 85 14.96 -2.93 -25.28
CA LEU A 85 14.08 -3.88 -24.60
C LEU A 85 13.62 -3.30 -23.26
N GLU A 86 12.33 -3.38 -22.95
CA GLU A 86 11.83 -3.00 -21.62
C GLU A 86 12.31 -4.01 -20.57
N PRO A 87 13.10 -3.57 -19.57
CA PRO A 87 13.63 -4.50 -18.58
C PRO A 87 12.50 -4.99 -17.66
N PRO A 88 12.34 -6.31 -17.46
CA PRO A 88 11.26 -6.87 -16.64
C PRO A 88 11.37 -6.51 -15.14
N ILE A 89 12.56 -6.10 -14.69
CA ILE A 89 12.84 -5.69 -13.30
C ILE A 89 13.57 -4.34 -13.33
N HIS A 90 12.84 -3.26 -13.01
CA HIS A 90 13.43 -1.93 -12.86
C HIS A 90 13.97 -1.70 -11.45
N ARG A 91 15.15 -1.06 -11.32
CA ARG A 91 15.72 -0.62 -10.02
C ARG A 91 14.68 0.11 -9.15
N ARG A 92 13.87 0.97 -9.78
CA ARG A 92 12.89 1.83 -9.12
C ARG A 92 11.76 1.06 -8.42
N ARG A 93 11.47 -0.18 -8.82
CA ARG A 93 10.47 -1.03 -8.15
C ARG A 93 10.95 -1.52 -6.79
N VAL A 94 12.26 -1.61 -6.54
CA VAL A 94 12.82 -2.09 -5.26
C VAL A 94 12.72 -1.02 -4.18
N ASP A 95 12.98 0.24 -4.53
CA ASP A 95 12.98 1.37 -3.60
C ASP A 95 11.59 1.70 -3.04
N PHE A 96 10.52 1.30 -3.74
CA PHE A 96 9.15 1.50 -3.26
C PHE A 96 8.88 0.69 -1.98
N TRP A 97 9.53 -0.47 -1.83
CA TRP A 97 9.27 -1.42 -0.74
C TRP A 97 10.06 -1.12 0.54
N THR A 98 11.12 -0.33 0.45
CA THR A 98 11.98 -0.03 1.60
C THR A 98 11.49 1.18 2.40
N LYS A 99 10.62 2.01 1.83
CA LYS A 99 10.14 3.24 2.48
C LYS A 99 8.94 2.99 3.39
N SER A 100 9.06 3.44 4.64
CA SER A 100 7.96 3.47 5.59
C SER A 100 6.93 4.55 5.23
N ARG A 101 5.66 4.18 5.23
CA ARG A 101 4.50 5.01 4.91
C ARG A 101 3.52 4.94 6.07
N ALA A 102 3.91 5.51 7.19
CA ALA A 102 3.03 5.76 8.33
C ALA A 102 2.66 7.24 8.32
N PHE A 103 1.39 7.55 8.09
CA PHE A 103 0.91 8.91 7.94
C PHE A 103 0.06 9.32 9.13
N SER A 104 0.14 10.60 9.52
CA SER A 104 -0.82 11.18 10.46
C SER A 104 -2.03 11.71 9.70
N ILE A 105 -3.22 11.25 10.10
CA ILE A 105 -4.52 11.72 9.58
C ILE A 105 -5.18 12.74 10.53
N GLU A 106 -4.47 13.23 11.54
CA GLU A 106 -5.00 14.15 12.56
C GLU A 106 -5.60 15.42 11.95
N LYS A 107 -4.98 15.96 10.89
CA LYS A 107 -5.52 17.13 10.18
C LYS A 107 -6.89 16.85 9.58
N ALA A 108 -7.07 15.68 8.95
CA ALA A 108 -8.34 15.28 8.35
C ALA A 108 -9.39 14.99 9.44
N ARG A 109 -9.01 14.34 10.55
CA ARG A 109 -9.88 14.14 11.72
C ARG A 109 -10.42 15.46 12.25
N ARG A 110 -9.52 16.42 12.50
CA ARG A 110 -9.87 17.71 13.13
C ARG A 110 -10.68 18.62 12.21
N LEU A 111 -10.28 18.77 10.95
CA LEU A 111 -10.88 19.77 10.06
C LEU A 111 -12.04 19.23 9.22
N LEU A 112 -12.02 17.94 8.87
CA LEU A 112 -13.06 17.34 8.03
C LEU A 112 -14.06 16.50 8.85
N GLY A 113 -13.72 16.14 10.09
CA GLY A 113 -14.45 15.12 10.85
C GLY A 113 -14.20 13.71 10.31
N TYR A 114 -13.12 13.50 9.55
CA TYR A 114 -12.82 12.21 8.93
C TYR A 114 -12.53 11.15 9.99
N ALA A 115 -13.27 10.04 9.96
CA ALA A 115 -13.10 8.91 10.85
C ALA A 115 -13.21 7.60 10.05
N PRO A 116 -12.07 6.98 9.67
CA PRO A 116 -12.11 5.72 8.91
C PRO A 116 -12.76 4.62 9.74
N ARG A 117 -13.66 3.87 9.11
CA ARG A 117 -14.53 2.88 9.78
C ARG A 117 -14.08 1.45 9.51
N VAL A 118 -13.32 1.20 8.45
CA VAL A 118 -12.93 -0.14 8.04
C VAL A 118 -11.51 -0.41 8.49
N ASP A 119 -11.33 -1.38 9.39
CA ASP A 119 -9.99 -1.86 9.76
C ASP A 119 -9.29 -2.54 8.59
N VAL A 120 -7.96 -2.60 8.64
CA VAL A 120 -7.13 -3.23 7.60
C VAL A 120 -7.52 -4.68 7.36
N GLU A 121 -7.74 -5.49 8.40
CA GLU A 121 -8.10 -6.90 8.24
C GLU A 121 -9.48 -7.04 7.60
N GLU A 122 -10.46 -6.27 8.07
CA GLU A 122 -11.82 -6.26 7.51
C GLU A 122 -11.82 -5.84 6.03
N GLY A 123 -11.07 -4.79 5.68
CA GLY A 123 -10.93 -4.33 4.30
C GLY A 123 -10.32 -5.40 3.40
N ILE A 124 -9.31 -6.13 3.89
CA ILE A 124 -8.70 -7.25 3.17
C ILE A 124 -9.70 -8.41 3.01
N ALA A 125 -10.44 -8.76 4.07
CA ALA A 125 -11.43 -9.83 4.04
C ALA A 125 -12.53 -9.55 3.00
N ARG A 126 -13.07 -8.33 2.98
CA ARG A 126 -14.05 -7.87 1.97
C ARG A 126 -13.48 -7.91 0.56
N THR A 127 -12.26 -7.42 0.38
CA THR A 127 -11.58 -7.42 -0.92
C THR A 127 -11.37 -8.85 -1.42
N ALA A 128 -10.92 -9.77 -0.56
CA ALA A 128 -10.74 -11.17 -0.91
C ALA A 128 -12.07 -11.86 -1.25
N ALA A 129 -13.14 -11.56 -0.51
CA ALA A 129 -14.49 -12.07 -0.84
C ALA A 129 -14.95 -11.58 -2.21
N TRP A 130 -14.75 -10.30 -2.53
CA TRP A 130 -15.07 -9.73 -3.84
C TRP A 130 -14.27 -10.39 -4.97
N TYR A 131 -12.98 -10.64 -4.77
CA TYR A 131 -12.13 -11.33 -5.75
C TYR A 131 -12.60 -12.77 -6.03
N ARG A 132 -13.04 -13.52 -5.00
CA ARG A 132 -13.63 -14.86 -5.18
C ARG A 132 -14.94 -14.80 -5.98
N GLN A 133 -15.79 -13.82 -5.69
CA GLN A 133 -17.04 -13.63 -6.44
C GLN A 133 -16.78 -13.28 -7.91
N ALA A 134 -15.71 -12.56 -8.19
CA ALA A 134 -15.27 -12.23 -9.55
C ALA A 134 -14.53 -13.39 -10.28
N GLY A 135 -14.24 -14.50 -9.59
CA GLY A 135 -13.50 -15.64 -10.14
C GLY A 135 -11.99 -15.38 -10.31
N TRP A 136 -11.42 -14.44 -9.56
CA TRP A 136 -9.97 -14.14 -9.57
C TRP A 136 -9.18 -14.85 -8.47
N LEU A 137 -9.89 -15.48 -7.53
CA LEU A 137 -9.37 -16.32 -6.45
C LEU A 137 -10.13 -17.65 -6.39
#